data_AF-A0A7Y3EZW2-F1
#
_entry.id   AF-A0A7Y3EZW2-F1
#
_cell.length_a   1.000
_cell.length_b   1.000
_cell.length_c   1.000
_cell.angle_alpha   90.00
_cell.angle_beta   90.00
_cell.angle_gamma   90.00
#
_symmetry.space_group_name_H-M   'P 1'
#
loop_
_entity.id
_entity.type
_entity.pdbx_description
1 polymer ?
#
loop_
_entity_poly.entity_id
_entity_poly.type
_entity_poly.pdbx_seq_one_letter_code
_entity_poly.pdbx_strand_id
1 'polypeptide(L)' 'MDFNFRNVDETGQGFCDEIFRVYANRNPGKLLSYHGASDVVRYMIERSRKQ' A
#
# COMPACT_ATOMS: atom_id res chain seq x y z
N MET A 1 -3.58 10.25 2.91
CA MET A 1 -2.75 10.14 1.70
C MET A 1 -3.47 9.19 0.78
N ASP A 2 -3.55 9.57 -0.49
CA ASP A 2 -4.28 8.80 -1.50
C ASP A 2 -3.33 8.40 -2.62
N PHE A 3 -3.20 7.10 -2.86
CA PHE A 3 -2.28 6.54 -3.85
C PHE A 3 -3.03 6.09 -5.10
N ASN A 4 -2.66 6.64 -6.25
CA ASN A 4 -3.18 6.21 -7.54
C ASN A 4 -2.22 5.20 -8.18
N PHE A 5 -2.67 3.96 -8.34
CA PHE A 5 -1.92 2.88 -8.96
C PHE A 5 -2.35 2.60 -10.40
N ARG A 6 -3.08 3.52 -11.05
CA ARG A 6 -3.45 3.37 -12.45
C ARG A 6 -2.19 3.23 -13.31
N ASN A 7 -2.17 2.20 -14.15
CA ASN A 7 -1.03 1.83 -14.99
C ASN A 7 0.22 1.39 -14.20
N VAL A 8 0.04 0.93 -12.96
CA VAL A 8 1.07 0.24 -12.18
C VAL A 8 0.72 -1.23 -12.16
N ASP A 9 1.53 -2.04 -12.86
CA ASP A 9 1.28 -3.48 -12.98
C ASP A 9 1.66 -4.22 -11.69
N GLU A 10 2.77 -3.83 -11.06
CA GLU A 10 3.32 -4.45 -9.86
C GLU A 10 3.99 -3.45 -8.90
N THR A 11 4.12 -3.85 -7.64
CA THR A 11 4.86 -3.12 -6.60
C THR A 11 5.72 -4.08 -5.80
N GLY A 12 6.92 -3.64 -5.41
CA GLY A 12 7.81 -4.42 -4.56
C GLY A 12 7.38 -4.47 -3.09
N GLN A 13 7.74 -5.55 -2.39
CA GLN A 13 7.42 -5.75 -0.98
C GLN A 13 7.95 -4.62 -0.08
N GLY A 14 9.18 -4.14 -0.33
CA GLY A 14 9.79 -3.07 0.48
C GLY A 14 9.01 -1.76 0.43
N PHE A 15 8.44 -1.41 -0.73
CA PHE A 15 7.58 -0.23 -0.85
C PHE A 15 6.28 -0.42 -0.06
N CYS A 16 5.61 -1.56 -0.23
CA CYS A 16 4.35 -1.83 0.46
C CYS A 16 4.53 -1.86 1.98
N ASP A 17 5.60 -2.47 2.47
CA ASP A 17 5.92 -2.53 3.89
C ASP A 17 6.23 -1.15 4.46
N GLU A 18 7.04 -0.34 3.78
CA GLU A 18 7.38 0.99 4.30
C GLU A 18 6.14 1.89 4.40
N ILE A 19 5.29 1.90 3.36
CA ILE A 19 4.12 2.79 3.32
C ILE A 19 2.95 2.24 4.12
N PHE A 20 2.53 1.01 3.86
CA PHE A 20 1.26 0.47 4.38
C PHE A 20 1.42 -0.26 5.73
N ARG A 21 2.66 -0.43 6.23
CA ARG A 21 2.93 -0.98 7.55
C ARG A 21 3.75 -0.04 8.42
N VAL A 22 4.98 0.30 8.05
CA VAL A 22 5.87 1.11 8.90
C VAL A 22 5.33 2.52 9.09
N TYR A 23 5.05 3.23 8.00
CA TYR A 23 4.52 4.58 8.04
C TYR A 23 3.13 4.62 8.67
N ALA A 24 2.25 3.69 8.31
CA ALA A 24 0.91 3.56 8.90
C ALA A 24 0.96 3.39 10.43
N ASN A 25 1.80 2.49 10.93
CA ASN A 25 1.97 2.23 12.36
C ASN A 25 2.57 3.43 13.11
N ARG A 26 3.48 4.17 12.48
CA ARG A 26 4.05 5.39 13.05
C ARG A 26 3.08 6.58 13.02
N ASN A 27 2.03 6.52 12.22
CA ASN A 27 1.09 7.63 12.00
C ASN A 27 -0.38 7.14 12.06
N PRO A 28 -0.87 6.62 13.20
CA PRO A 28 -2.19 6.00 13.29
C PRO A 28 -3.37 6.94 12.99
N GLY A 29 -3.16 8.26 13.10
CA GLY A 29 -4.16 9.27 12.73
C GLY A 29 -4.18 9.64 11.23
N LYS A 30 -3.28 9.09 10.42
CA LYS A 30 -3.23 9.35 8.97
C LYS A 30 -3.97 8.25 8.22
N LEU A 31 -5.02 8.62 7.50
CA LEU A 31 -5.71 7.71 6.60
C LEU A 31 -4.87 7.46 5.34
N LEU A 32 -4.59 6.19 5.03
CA LEU A 32 -3.97 5.76 3.77
C LEU A 32 -5.02 5.07 2.89
N SER A 33 -5.36 5.69 1.77
CA SER A 33 -6.27 5.15 0.75
C SER A 33 -5.52 4.86 -0.55
N TYR A 34 -6.07 3.96 -1.37
CA TYR A 34 -5.54 3.68 -2.70
C TYR A 34 -6.67 3.42 -3.69
N HIS A 35 -6.40 3.70 -4.97
CA HIS A 35 -7.32 3.43 -6.07
C HIS A 35 -6.54 3.06 -7.35
N GLY A 36 -7.24 2.44 -8.30
CA GLY A 36 -6.63 2.03 -9.58
C GLY A 36 -5.62 0.89 -9.49
N ALA A 37 -5.52 0.20 -8.35
CA ALA A 37 -4.58 -0.91 -8.17
C ALA A 37 -4.98 -2.16 -8.95
N SER A 38 -4.02 -2.76 -9.66
CA SER A 38 -4.12 -4.11 -10.20
C SER A 38 -4.32 -5.14 -9.09
N ASP A 39 -4.71 -6.37 -9.44
CA ASP A 39 -4.88 -7.43 -8.44
C ASP A 39 -3.56 -7.80 -7.75
N VAL A 40 -2.44 -7.72 -8.48
CA VAL A 40 -1.09 -7.94 -7.95
C VAL A 40 -0.74 -6.85 -6.94
N VAL A 41 -0.94 -5.58 -7.31
CA VAL A 41 -0.67 -4.44 -6.40
C VAL A 41 -1.57 -4.49 -5.17
N ARG A 42 -2.87 -4.79 -5.36
CA ARG A 42 -3.81 -4.96 -4.25
C ARG A 42 -3.36 -6.06 -3.31
N TYR A 43 -2.96 -7.22 -3.84
CA TYR A 43 -2.45 -8.32 -3.04
C TYR A 43 -1.24 -7.89 -2.21
N MET A 44 -0.28 -7.18 -2.80
CA MET A 44 0.91 -6.70 -2.10
C MET A 44 0.58 -5.74 -0.95
N ILE A 45 -0.31 -4.78 -1.20
CA ILE A 45 -0.77 -3.82 -0.18
C ILE A 45 -1.45 -4.54 0.99
N GLU A 46 -2.42 -5.42 0.68
CA GLU A 46 -3.17 -6.13 1.72
C GLU A 46 -2.30 -7.13 2.48
N ARG A 47 -1.32 -7.75 1.82
CA ARG A 47 -0.33 -8.61 2.46
C ARG A 47 0.55 -7.84 3.45
N SER A 48 1.01 -6.64 3.10
CA SER A 48 1.83 -5.82 4.00
C SER A 48 1.07 -5.34 5.24
N ARG A 49 -0.26 -5.19 5.17
CA ARG A 49 -1.10 -4.79 6.31
C ARG A 49 -1.33 -5.90 7.34
N LYS A 50 -1.23 -7.16 6.93
CA LYS A 50 -1.53 -8.33 7.78
C LYS A 50 -0.31 -8.93 8.49
N GLN A 51 0.89 -8.56 8.05
CA GLN A 51 2.17 -8.98 8.65
C GLN A 51 2.60 -7.99 9.72
#